data_AF-A0A7X3FY67-F1
#
_entry.id   AF-A0A7X3FY67-F1
#
_cell.length_a   1.000
_cell.length_b   1.000
_cell.length_c   1.000
_cell.angle_alpha   90.00
_cell.angle_beta   90.00
_cell.angle_gamma   90.00
#
_symmetry.space_group_name_H-M   'P 1'
#
loop_
_entity.id
_entity.type
_entity.pdbx_description
1 polymer ?
#
loop_
_entity_poly.entity_id
_entity_poly.type
_entity_poly.pdbx_seq_one_letter_code
_entity_poly.pdbx_strand_id
1 'polypeptide(L)'
;MRAAGAGIDYDPRPGTPEFDALVDLVVVPESWILRDPAVFETALRFVQARLLTRPGRQVRVLSLPCAGGEEPYSLAMLLAHAGIEPAHCRIDAVDLSRAAIARARAGRYTGNAFRGDDQGLRARFFTEHGEEHLIGAAPRAYVVFAQANLFDVDPALTGTYDLVFCRNLLIYFDLPTQQRAAARLAALLADDGLLLAGYAEAPALCRAGFAPRTPHDTFALRKHGRRAADVWRAPPRPAGRPAPRPSAPPPPPPRDLLAEAKAHADAGRLAHAEDACRALLAVRADDAEAWFLLGLTAECTGRPQSAQDCWRRCVYLDPDHYEALCGLALLAEQRGDVAQGASLRERAARVHARRGRQHA
;
A
#
# COMPACT_ATOMS: atom_id res chain seq x y z
N MET A 1 9.43 40.04 -40.03
CA MET A 1 9.60 38.67 -39.49
C MET A 1 8.45 38.39 -38.53
N ARG A 2 7.42 37.65 -38.97
CA ARG A 2 6.34 37.20 -38.10
C ARG A 2 6.83 35.95 -37.37
N ALA A 3 6.98 36.01 -36.06
CA ALA A 3 7.10 34.81 -35.23
C ALA A 3 5.71 34.17 -35.16
N ALA A 4 5.55 33.03 -35.85
CA ALA A 4 4.39 32.18 -35.68
C ALA A 4 4.46 31.59 -34.27
N GLY A 5 3.51 31.98 -33.41
CA GLY A 5 3.27 31.27 -32.16
C GLY A 5 2.73 29.89 -32.52
N ALA A 6 3.57 28.87 -32.41
CA ALA A 6 3.12 27.49 -32.37
C ALA A 6 2.29 27.31 -31.10
N GLY A 7 0.97 27.53 -31.20
CA GLY A 7 0.05 27.03 -30.20
C GLY A 7 0.27 25.52 -30.13
N ILE A 8 0.66 25.04 -28.95
CA ILE A 8 0.65 23.60 -28.69
C ILE A 8 -0.80 23.18 -28.81
N ASP A 9 -1.15 22.54 -29.92
CA ASP A 9 -2.48 21.98 -30.16
C ASP A 9 -2.64 20.79 -29.20
N TYR A 10 -3.13 21.10 -28.00
CA TYR A 10 -3.30 20.13 -26.92
C TYR A 10 -4.60 19.37 -27.17
N ASP A 11 -4.47 18.08 -27.49
CA ASP A 11 -5.59 17.18 -27.69
C ASP A 11 -5.79 16.30 -26.44
N PRO A 12 -6.75 16.63 -25.55
CA PRO A 12 -7.00 15.91 -24.29
C PRO A 12 -7.75 14.59 -24.47
N ARG A 13 -7.96 14.12 -25.70
CA ARG A 13 -8.73 12.88 -25.92
C ARG A 13 -7.96 11.66 -25.38
N PRO A 14 -8.64 10.74 -24.68
CA PRO A 14 -8.01 9.49 -24.25
C PRO A 14 -7.38 8.73 -25.43
N GLY A 15 -6.17 8.21 -25.22
CA GLY A 15 -5.43 7.44 -26.22
C GLY A 15 -4.52 8.25 -27.15
N THR A 16 -4.40 9.56 -26.97
CA THR A 16 -3.38 10.38 -27.64
C THR A 16 -2.04 10.32 -26.88
N PRO A 17 -0.89 10.50 -27.54
CA PRO A 17 0.41 10.63 -26.87
C PRO A 17 0.43 11.73 -25.81
N GLU A 18 -0.28 12.84 -26.05
CA GLU A 18 -0.39 13.97 -25.15
C GLU A 18 -1.17 13.62 -23.87
N PHE A 19 -2.25 12.84 -24.00
CA PHE A 19 -3.00 12.33 -22.86
C PHE A 19 -2.18 11.31 -22.06
N ASP A 20 -1.46 10.39 -22.74
CA ASP A 20 -0.56 9.44 -22.08
C ASP A 20 0.54 10.17 -21.29
N ALA A 21 1.13 11.24 -21.85
CA ALA A 21 2.11 12.08 -21.16
C ALA A 21 1.52 12.81 -19.94
N LEU A 22 0.27 13.27 -20.02
CA LEU A 22 -0.42 13.85 -18.86
C LEU A 22 -0.64 12.81 -17.75
N VAL A 23 -1.07 11.59 -18.10
CA VAL A 23 -1.24 10.50 -17.13
C VAL A 23 0.07 10.24 -16.38
N ASP A 24 1.19 10.17 -17.10
CA ASP A 24 2.51 9.92 -16.51
C ASP A 24 3.00 11.04 -15.59
N LEU A 25 2.56 12.28 -15.80
CA LEU A 25 2.89 13.42 -14.92
C LEU A 25 2.07 13.44 -13.63
N VAL A 26 0.88 12.86 -13.63
CA VAL A 26 -0.07 12.93 -12.50
C VAL A 26 0.04 11.71 -11.59
N VAL A 27 0.35 10.53 -12.15
CA VAL A 27 0.50 9.30 -11.37
C VAL A 27 1.87 9.30 -10.68
N VAL A 28 1.90 9.11 -9.35
CA VAL A 28 3.17 8.95 -8.62
C VAL A 28 3.64 7.49 -8.74
N PRO A 29 4.78 7.21 -9.41
CA PRO A 29 5.17 5.84 -9.74
C PRO A 29 6.01 5.15 -8.65
N GLU A 30 6.07 5.69 -7.44
CA GLU A 30 6.93 5.14 -6.39
C GLU A 30 6.43 3.77 -5.89
N SER A 31 7.10 2.72 -6.34
CA SER A 31 6.95 1.34 -5.89
C SER A 31 8.31 0.68 -5.77
N TRP A 32 8.42 -0.35 -4.92
CA TRP A 32 9.64 -1.11 -4.73
C TRP A 32 9.31 -2.58 -4.49
N ILE A 33 10.29 -3.43 -4.75
CA ILE A 33 10.20 -4.87 -4.58
C ILE A 33 9.91 -5.18 -3.11
N LEU A 34 8.91 -6.05 -2.89
CA LEU A 34 8.44 -6.51 -1.58
C LEU A 34 8.01 -5.38 -0.64
N ARG A 35 7.42 -4.30 -1.19
CA ARG A 35 6.75 -3.27 -0.39
C ARG A 35 5.70 -3.86 0.54
N ASP A 36 5.93 -3.75 1.84
CA ASP A 36 5.14 -4.38 2.92
C ASP A 36 5.17 -5.92 2.85
N PRO A 37 6.28 -6.58 3.25
CA PRO A 37 6.47 -8.03 3.07
C PRO A 37 5.34 -8.91 3.60
N ALA A 38 4.71 -8.50 4.71
CA ALA A 38 3.59 -9.21 5.33
C ALA A 38 2.36 -9.35 4.40
N VAL A 39 2.14 -8.40 3.49
CA VAL A 39 1.06 -8.46 2.49
C VAL A 39 1.33 -9.58 1.49
N PHE A 40 2.57 -9.67 1.01
CA PHE A 40 2.98 -10.70 0.07
C PHE A 40 3.05 -12.10 0.69
N GLU A 41 3.45 -12.22 1.96
CA GLU A 41 3.33 -13.48 2.69
C GLU A 41 1.87 -13.93 2.81
N THR A 42 0.96 -12.99 3.07
CA THR A 42 -0.48 -13.27 3.14
C THR A 42 -1.02 -13.72 1.79
N ALA A 43 -0.60 -13.08 0.70
CA ALA A 43 -0.89 -13.50 -0.67
C ALA A 43 -0.40 -14.93 -0.94
N LEU A 44 0.87 -15.23 -0.64
CA LEU A 44 1.46 -16.56 -0.85
C LEU A 44 0.69 -17.63 -0.08
N ARG A 45 0.41 -17.41 1.21
CA ARG A 45 -0.39 -18.33 2.03
C ARG A 45 -1.79 -18.55 1.45
N PHE A 46 -2.43 -17.50 0.95
CA PHE A 46 -3.74 -17.60 0.32
C PHE A 46 -3.69 -18.44 -0.97
N VAL A 47 -2.71 -18.20 -1.85
CA VAL A 47 -2.51 -19.00 -3.07
C VAL A 47 -2.29 -20.47 -2.73
N GLN A 48 -1.41 -20.77 -1.77
CA GLN A 48 -1.14 -22.15 -1.32
C GLN A 48 -2.42 -22.84 -0.82
N ALA A 49 -3.20 -22.17 0.05
CA ALA A 49 -4.46 -22.72 0.54
C ALA A 49 -5.48 -22.93 -0.59
N ARG A 50 -5.51 -22.03 -1.59
CA ARG A 50 -6.40 -22.13 -2.75
C ARG A 50 -6.07 -23.35 -3.62
N LEU A 51 -4.79 -23.60 -3.87
CA LEU A 51 -4.32 -24.76 -4.63
C LEU A 51 -4.64 -26.08 -3.93
N LEU A 52 -4.56 -26.11 -2.60
CA LEU A 52 -4.94 -27.29 -1.80
C LEU A 52 -6.45 -27.55 -1.83
N THR A 53 -7.28 -26.50 -1.75
CA THR A 53 -8.74 -26.62 -1.70
C THR A 53 -9.39 -26.78 -3.06
N ARG A 54 -8.69 -26.43 -4.14
CA ARG A 54 -9.18 -26.48 -5.53
C ARG A 54 -8.13 -27.06 -6.47
N PRO A 55 -7.76 -28.35 -6.29
CA PRO A 55 -6.72 -28.97 -7.10
C PRO A 55 -7.07 -28.93 -8.58
N GLY A 56 -6.07 -28.67 -9.43
CA GLY A 56 -6.23 -28.57 -10.89
C GLY A 56 -6.83 -27.25 -11.39
N ARG A 57 -7.30 -26.36 -10.51
CA ARG A 57 -7.75 -25.02 -10.89
C ARG A 57 -6.63 -24.00 -10.71
N GLN A 58 -6.27 -23.30 -11.78
CA GLN A 58 -5.32 -22.20 -11.73
C GLN A 58 -5.86 -21.06 -10.86
N VAL A 59 -5.03 -20.56 -9.94
CA VAL A 59 -5.33 -19.37 -9.13
C VAL A 59 -5.08 -18.13 -9.99
N ARG A 60 -6.09 -17.25 -10.07
CA ARG A 60 -5.97 -15.98 -10.80
C ARG A 60 -5.76 -14.82 -9.85
N VAL A 61 -4.70 -14.06 -10.07
CA VAL A 61 -4.34 -12.86 -9.31
C VAL A 61 -4.44 -11.64 -10.20
N LEU A 62 -5.02 -10.55 -9.72
CA LEU A 62 -4.98 -9.23 -10.34
C LEU A 62 -4.09 -8.30 -9.52
N SER A 63 -3.16 -7.58 -10.15
CA SER A 63 -2.45 -6.45 -9.54
C SER A 63 -2.79 -5.18 -10.30
N LEU A 64 -3.44 -4.21 -9.61
CA LEU A 64 -3.96 -2.99 -10.20
C LEU A 64 -3.97 -1.83 -9.18
N PRO A 65 -3.23 -0.74 -9.43
CA PRO A 65 -2.26 -0.52 -10.49
C PRO A 65 -0.99 -1.33 -10.25
N CYS A 66 -0.32 -1.78 -11.31
CA CYS A 66 0.92 -2.55 -11.18
C CYS A 66 2.20 -1.71 -11.25
N ALA A 67 2.12 -0.42 -11.59
CA ALA A 67 3.24 0.50 -11.76
C ALA A 67 4.36 -0.10 -12.63
N GLY A 68 5.62 0.00 -12.19
CA GLY A 68 6.79 -0.57 -12.86
C GLY A 68 6.93 -2.09 -12.72
N GLY A 69 5.88 -2.79 -12.27
CA GLY A 69 5.86 -4.24 -12.14
C GLY A 69 6.45 -4.76 -10.83
N GLU A 70 6.85 -3.88 -9.91
CA GLU A 70 7.48 -4.28 -8.65
C GLU A 70 6.55 -5.18 -7.82
N GLU A 71 5.27 -4.84 -7.72
CA GLU A 71 4.27 -5.64 -6.99
C GLU A 71 4.02 -7.04 -7.60
N PRO A 72 3.67 -7.17 -8.90
CA PRO A 72 3.44 -8.49 -9.48
C PRO A 72 4.71 -9.36 -9.48
N TYR A 73 5.90 -8.79 -9.70
CA TYR A 73 7.14 -9.57 -9.61
C TYR A 73 7.49 -9.97 -8.19
N SER A 74 7.15 -9.16 -7.18
CA SER A 74 7.31 -9.51 -5.77
C SER A 74 6.56 -10.80 -5.43
N LEU A 75 5.30 -10.89 -5.84
CA LEU A 75 4.53 -12.11 -5.66
C LEU A 75 5.09 -13.26 -6.52
N ALA A 76 5.43 -13.01 -7.79
CA ALA A 76 5.95 -14.04 -8.69
C ALA A 76 7.26 -14.67 -8.17
N MET A 77 8.16 -13.87 -7.60
CA MET A 77 9.40 -14.37 -6.97
C MET A 77 9.09 -15.28 -5.78
N LEU A 78 8.14 -14.90 -4.93
CA LEU A 78 7.73 -15.72 -3.79
C LEU A 78 7.06 -17.04 -4.21
N LEU A 79 6.22 -17.00 -5.25
CA LEU A 79 5.61 -18.20 -5.84
C LEU A 79 6.68 -19.15 -6.39
N ALA A 80 7.62 -18.61 -7.18
CA ALA A 80 8.73 -19.37 -7.73
C ALA A 80 9.67 -19.92 -6.65
N HIS A 81 9.93 -19.14 -5.60
CA HIS A 81 10.73 -19.58 -4.45
C HIS A 81 10.05 -20.72 -3.69
N ALA A 82 8.73 -20.67 -3.56
CA ALA A 82 7.93 -21.72 -2.93
C ALA A 82 7.70 -22.96 -3.82
N GLY A 83 8.20 -22.97 -5.05
CA GLY A 83 8.05 -24.10 -5.99
C GLY A 83 6.65 -24.23 -6.59
N ILE A 84 5.86 -23.16 -6.61
CA ILE A 84 4.52 -23.16 -7.23
C ILE A 84 4.69 -22.86 -8.71
N GLU A 85 4.44 -23.82 -9.59
CA GLU A 85 4.60 -23.63 -11.04
C GLU A 85 3.66 -22.56 -11.66
N PRO A 86 4.06 -21.84 -12.72
CA PRO A 86 3.22 -20.85 -13.41
C PRO A 86 1.88 -21.39 -13.95
N ALA A 87 1.83 -22.69 -14.25
CA ALA A 87 0.58 -23.36 -14.64
C ALA A 87 -0.49 -23.31 -13.53
N HIS A 88 -0.08 -23.21 -12.26
CA HIS A 88 -0.97 -23.20 -11.11
C HIS A 88 -1.37 -21.79 -10.65
N CYS A 89 -0.61 -20.76 -10.99
CA CYS A 89 -0.92 -19.38 -10.60
C CYS A 89 -0.55 -18.38 -11.70
N ARG A 90 -1.51 -17.54 -12.07
CA ARG A 90 -1.33 -16.48 -13.07
C ARG A 90 -1.61 -15.11 -12.46
N ILE A 91 -0.77 -14.13 -12.75
CA ILE A 91 -0.88 -12.75 -12.30
C ILE A 91 -1.16 -11.87 -13.53
N ASP A 92 -2.39 -11.38 -13.65
CA ASP A 92 -2.72 -10.32 -14.60
C ASP A 92 -2.38 -8.98 -13.94
N ALA A 93 -1.43 -8.24 -14.51
CA ALA A 93 -0.89 -6.99 -13.97
C ALA A 93 -1.29 -5.83 -14.88
N VAL A 94 -2.03 -4.87 -14.32
CA VAL A 94 -2.72 -3.84 -15.10
C VAL A 94 -2.38 -2.45 -14.58
N ASP A 95 -2.16 -1.52 -15.50
CA ASP A 95 -1.93 -0.11 -15.20
C ASP A 95 -2.56 0.78 -16.29
N LEU A 96 -2.88 2.02 -15.94
CA LEU A 96 -3.34 3.02 -16.90
C LEU A 96 -2.18 3.58 -17.72
N SER A 97 -1.00 3.73 -17.10
CA SER A 97 0.20 4.29 -17.72
C SER A 97 0.85 3.30 -18.69
N ARG A 98 0.89 3.66 -19.98
CA ARG A 98 1.61 2.90 -21.01
C ARG A 98 3.10 2.83 -20.71
N ALA A 99 3.69 3.91 -20.21
CA ALA A 99 5.11 3.96 -19.84
C ALA A 99 5.42 3.03 -18.66
N ALA A 100 4.55 2.99 -17.63
CA ALA A 100 4.69 2.05 -16.52
C ALA A 100 4.65 0.59 -17.00
N ILE A 101 3.70 0.23 -17.87
CA ILE A 101 3.62 -1.11 -18.48
C ILE A 101 4.86 -1.44 -19.30
N ALA A 102 5.40 -0.48 -20.07
CA ALA A 102 6.63 -0.68 -20.83
C ALA A 102 7.83 -0.95 -19.90
N ARG A 103 7.97 -0.20 -18.81
CA ARG A 103 9.01 -0.43 -17.78
C ARG A 103 8.84 -1.80 -17.12
N ALA A 104 7.62 -2.17 -16.75
CA ALA A 104 7.31 -3.45 -16.13
C ALA A 104 7.66 -4.65 -17.04
N ARG A 105 7.37 -4.55 -18.34
CA ARG A 105 7.76 -5.54 -19.35
C ARG A 105 9.27 -5.59 -19.55
N ALA A 106 9.95 -4.45 -19.54
CA ALA A 106 11.41 -4.40 -19.59
C ALA A 106 12.02 -5.11 -18.39
N GLY A 107 11.40 -4.99 -17.20
CA GLY A 107 11.82 -5.67 -15.97
C GLY A 107 13.26 -5.34 -15.58
N ARG A 108 13.62 -4.08 -15.76
CA ARG A 108 14.91 -3.48 -15.42
C ARG A 108 14.70 -2.51 -14.26
N TYR A 109 15.50 -2.66 -13.22
CA TYR A 109 15.34 -1.93 -11.97
C TYR A 109 16.68 -1.37 -11.51
N THR A 110 16.68 -0.15 -10.97
CA THR A 110 17.87 0.43 -10.32
C THR A 110 17.86 0.14 -8.82
N GLY A 111 18.92 0.54 -8.11
CA GLY A 111 19.01 0.36 -6.65
C GLY A 111 17.79 0.86 -5.87
N ASN A 112 17.09 1.90 -6.34
CA ASN A 112 15.93 2.49 -5.67
C ASN A 112 14.71 1.55 -5.59
N ALA A 113 14.64 0.54 -6.46
CA ALA A 113 13.59 -0.46 -6.45
C ALA A 113 13.75 -1.50 -5.33
N PHE A 114 14.89 -1.48 -4.62
CA PHE A 114 15.19 -2.41 -3.54
C PHE A 114 15.30 -1.63 -2.23
N ARG A 115 14.43 -1.94 -1.27
CA ARG A 115 14.43 -1.35 0.06
C ARG A 115 14.37 -2.47 1.10
N GLY A 116 15.26 -2.43 2.10
CA GLY A 116 15.33 -3.45 3.16
C GLY A 116 16.07 -4.73 2.75
N ASP A 117 16.00 -5.74 3.63
CA ASP A 117 16.59 -7.06 3.41
C ASP A 117 15.60 -7.96 2.66
N ASP A 118 15.98 -8.40 1.46
CA ASP A 118 15.14 -9.18 0.55
C ASP A 118 15.36 -10.71 0.66
N GLN A 119 15.88 -11.18 1.81
CA GLN A 119 16.00 -12.60 2.19
C GLN A 119 16.62 -13.51 1.10
N GLY A 120 17.54 -12.97 0.30
CA GLY A 120 18.21 -13.69 -0.79
C GLY A 120 17.38 -13.89 -2.06
N LEU A 121 16.16 -13.33 -2.13
CA LEU A 121 15.32 -13.39 -3.33
C LEU A 121 15.93 -12.60 -4.48
N ARG A 122 16.54 -11.43 -4.20
CA ARG A 122 17.18 -10.62 -5.23
C ARG A 122 18.32 -11.36 -5.90
N ALA A 123 19.23 -11.92 -5.12
CA ALA A 123 20.35 -12.70 -5.64
C ALA A 123 19.91 -13.91 -6.48
N ARG A 124 18.73 -14.47 -6.17
CA ARG A 124 18.18 -15.63 -6.90
C ARG A 124 17.47 -15.25 -8.20
N PHE A 125 16.77 -14.13 -8.22
CA PHE A 125 15.83 -13.80 -9.30
C PHE A 125 16.23 -12.58 -10.13
N PHE A 126 17.30 -11.89 -9.77
CA PHE A 126 17.85 -10.80 -10.57
C PHE A 126 19.27 -11.10 -11.01
N THR A 127 19.60 -10.60 -12.20
CA THR A 127 20.97 -10.54 -12.70
C THR A 127 21.40 -9.08 -12.80
N GLU A 128 22.59 -8.77 -12.29
CA GLU A 128 23.17 -7.44 -12.38
C GLU A 128 23.71 -7.16 -13.79
N HIS A 129 23.47 -5.96 -14.30
CA HIS A 129 23.98 -5.49 -15.59
C HIS A 129 24.30 -3.99 -15.48
N GLY A 130 25.53 -3.67 -15.09
CA GLY A 130 25.91 -2.30 -14.77
C GLY A 130 25.16 -1.80 -13.53
N GLU A 131 24.46 -0.69 -13.67
CA GLU A 131 23.65 -0.08 -12.59
C GLU A 131 22.21 -0.64 -12.52
N GLU A 132 21.85 -1.54 -13.44
CA GLU A 132 20.53 -2.14 -13.51
C GLU A 132 20.53 -3.60 -13.00
N HIS A 133 19.38 -4.00 -12.47
CA HIS A 133 19.03 -5.36 -12.10
C HIS A 133 17.91 -5.85 -13.00
N LEU A 134 18.15 -6.94 -13.73
CA LEU A 134 17.17 -7.54 -14.63
C LEU A 134 16.47 -8.70 -13.95
N ILE A 135 15.14 -8.66 -13.91
CA ILE A 135 14.34 -9.78 -13.40
C ILE A 135 14.47 -10.99 -14.35
N GLY A 136 14.75 -12.15 -13.76
CA GLY A 136 14.96 -13.42 -14.46
C GLY A 136 13.69 -13.99 -15.08
N ALA A 137 13.86 -15.02 -15.92
CA ALA A 137 12.76 -15.61 -16.68
C ALA A 137 11.69 -16.30 -15.80
N ALA A 138 12.09 -16.88 -14.66
CA ALA A 138 11.17 -17.63 -13.81
C ALA A 138 10.01 -16.75 -13.25
N PRO A 139 10.24 -15.61 -12.58
CA PRO A 139 9.15 -14.71 -12.17
C PRO A 139 8.33 -14.14 -13.34
N ARG A 140 8.97 -13.91 -14.50
CA ARG A 140 8.26 -13.41 -15.70
C ARG A 140 7.19 -14.35 -16.22
N ALA A 141 7.36 -15.66 -16.03
CA ALA A 141 6.40 -16.66 -16.51
C ALA A 141 5.02 -16.58 -15.83
N TYR A 142 4.92 -15.93 -14.67
CA TYR A 142 3.65 -15.79 -13.94
C TYR A 142 2.84 -14.58 -14.39
N VAL A 143 3.49 -13.55 -14.96
CA VAL A 143 2.93 -12.20 -15.06
C VAL A 143 2.55 -11.87 -16.50
N VAL A 144 1.31 -11.40 -16.69
CA VAL A 144 0.82 -10.87 -17.96
C VAL A 144 0.46 -9.41 -17.78
N PHE A 145 1.21 -8.53 -18.45
CA PHE A 145 0.99 -7.08 -18.38
C PHE A 145 0.02 -6.59 -19.44
N ALA A 146 -0.95 -5.77 -19.04
CA ALA A 146 -1.88 -5.08 -19.93
C ALA A 146 -2.08 -3.61 -19.52
N GLN A 147 -2.24 -2.73 -20.50
CA GLN A 147 -2.71 -1.37 -20.25
C GLN A 147 -4.24 -1.41 -20.22
N ALA A 148 -4.86 -1.01 -19.12
CA ALA A 148 -6.31 -0.87 -19.03
C ALA A 148 -6.72 0.08 -17.91
N ASN A 149 -7.91 0.66 -18.06
CA ASN A 149 -8.56 1.46 -17.03
C ASN A 149 -9.53 0.58 -16.22
N LEU A 150 -9.51 0.72 -14.89
CA LEU A 150 -10.43 0.01 -14.00
C LEU A 150 -11.90 0.17 -14.41
N PHE A 151 -12.28 1.38 -14.84
CA PHE A 151 -13.68 1.72 -15.11
C PHE A 151 -14.16 1.24 -16.47
N ASP A 152 -13.26 0.84 -17.36
CA ASP A 152 -13.61 0.45 -18.72
C ASP A 152 -14.00 -1.04 -18.81
N VAL A 153 -14.77 -1.37 -19.83
CA VAL A 153 -15.02 -2.75 -20.23
C VAL A 153 -13.83 -3.21 -21.06
N ASP A 154 -12.77 -3.61 -20.37
CA ASP A 154 -11.51 -4.04 -20.99
C ASP A 154 -11.41 -5.57 -21.06
N PRO A 155 -11.06 -6.18 -22.22
CA PRO A 155 -10.79 -7.61 -22.34
C PRO A 155 -9.74 -8.14 -21.35
N ALA A 156 -8.77 -7.32 -20.94
CA ALA A 156 -7.76 -7.66 -19.94
C ALA A 156 -8.34 -7.77 -18.52
N LEU A 157 -9.46 -7.09 -18.24
CA LEU A 157 -10.17 -7.12 -16.96
C LEU A 157 -11.46 -7.95 -17.07
N THR A 158 -11.30 -9.21 -17.47
CA THR A 158 -12.42 -10.16 -17.63
C THR A 158 -12.35 -11.36 -16.69
N GLY A 159 -13.54 -11.90 -16.40
CA GLY A 159 -13.72 -13.04 -15.50
C GLY A 159 -13.57 -12.67 -14.03
N THR A 160 -13.36 -13.70 -13.20
CA THR A 160 -13.21 -13.57 -11.75
C THR A 160 -11.78 -13.89 -11.30
N TYR A 161 -11.28 -13.13 -10.33
CA TYR A 161 -9.97 -13.30 -9.70
C TYR A 161 -10.11 -13.84 -8.28
N ASP A 162 -9.22 -14.76 -7.89
CA ASP A 162 -9.17 -15.30 -6.53
C ASP A 162 -8.52 -14.30 -5.57
N LEU A 163 -7.54 -13.55 -6.05
CA LEU A 163 -6.79 -12.55 -5.30
C LEU A 163 -6.69 -11.25 -6.11
N VAL A 164 -6.92 -10.11 -5.48
CA VAL A 164 -6.77 -8.79 -6.11
C VAL A 164 -5.89 -7.92 -5.22
N PHE A 165 -4.82 -7.35 -5.76
CA PHE A 165 -4.12 -6.24 -5.12
C PHE A 165 -4.69 -4.92 -5.65
N CYS A 166 -5.06 -4.03 -4.73
CA CYS A 166 -5.46 -2.66 -5.04
C CYS A 166 -4.85 -1.71 -4.01
N ARG A 167 -3.61 -1.31 -4.27
CA ARG A 167 -2.76 -0.52 -3.36
C ARG A 167 -2.35 0.77 -4.05
N ASN A 168 -2.31 1.87 -3.30
CA ASN A 168 -1.88 3.19 -3.78
C ASN A 168 -2.65 3.69 -5.01
N LEU A 169 -3.97 3.42 -5.08
CA LEU A 169 -4.84 3.83 -6.20
C LEU A 169 -5.97 4.76 -5.76
N LEU A 170 -6.74 4.33 -4.76
CA LEU A 170 -8.00 5.02 -4.41
C LEU A 170 -7.75 6.39 -3.78
N ILE A 171 -6.53 6.66 -3.31
CA ILE A 171 -6.09 7.96 -2.80
C ILE A 171 -6.18 9.09 -3.83
N TYR A 172 -6.19 8.79 -5.12
CA TYR A 172 -6.33 9.77 -6.20
C TYR A 172 -7.79 10.07 -6.57
N PHE A 173 -8.74 9.32 -5.99
CA PHE A 173 -10.15 9.40 -6.36
C PHE A 173 -10.97 10.14 -5.32
N ASP A 174 -11.94 10.93 -5.79
CA ASP A 174 -13.00 11.45 -4.94
C ASP A 174 -13.92 10.32 -4.42
N LEU A 175 -14.72 10.61 -3.39
CA LEU A 175 -15.56 9.58 -2.75
C LEU A 175 -16.51 8.86 -3.73
N PRO A 176 -17.22 9.54 -4.66
CA PRO A 176 -18.03 8.86 -5.67
C PRO A 176 -17.22 7.92 -6.58
N THR A 177 -16.01 8.32 -6.97
CA THR A 177 -15.13 7.50 -7.83
C THR A 177 -14.56 6.31 -7.07
N GLN A 178 -14.21 6.48 -5.78
CA GLN A 178 -13.83 5.37 -4.90
C GLN A 178 -14.94 4.32 -4.78
N GLN A 179 -16.21 4.73 -4.67
CA GLN A 179 -17.35 3.81 -4.61
C GLN A 179 -17.53 3.03 -5.92
N ARG A 180 -17.41 3.69 -7.08
CA ARG A 180 -17.45 3.01 -8.38
C ARG A 180 -16.30 2.02 -8.52
N ALA A 181 -15.10 2.40 -8.08
CA ALA A 181 -13.91 1.53 -8.11
C ALA A 181 -14.12 0.29 -7.24
N ALA A 182 -14.62 0.47 -6.01
CA ALA A 182 -14.93 -0.62 -5.11
C ALA A 182 -15.99 -1.59 -5.68
N ALA A 183 -17.06 -1.07 -6.29
CA ALA A 183 -18.07 -1.90 -6.95
C ALA A 183 -17.47 -2.72 -8.10
N ARG A 184 -16.58 -2.11 -8.90
CA ARG A 184 -15.88 -2.79 -9.98
C ARG A 184 -14.92 -3.87 -9.46
N LEU A 185 -14.15 -3.58 -8.43
CA LEU A 185 -13.28 -4.56 -7.75
C LEU A 185 -14.10 -5.71 -7.17
N ALA A 186 -15.27 -5.45 -6.58
CA ALA A 186 -16.17 -6.47 -6.09
C ALA A 186 -16.73 -7.35 -7.21
N ALA A 187 -16.97 -6.80 -8.41
CA ALA A 187 -17.39 -7.58 -9.58
C ALA A 187 -16.27 -8.47 -10.14
N LEU A 188 -15.02 -8.01 -10.08
CA LEU A 188 -13.85 -8.75 -10.54
C LEU A 188 -13.37 -9.82 -9.53
N LEU A 189 -13.60 -9.61 -8.23
CA LEU A 189 -13.19 -10.55 -7.20
C LEU A 189 -14.15 -11.74 -7.12
N ALA A 190 -13.64 -12.95 -6.92
CA ALA A 190 -14.45 -14.12 -6.57
C ALA A 190 -15.17 -13.90 -5.23
N ASP A 191 -16.33 -14.54 -5.03
CA ASP A 191 -17.13 -14.32 -3.80
C ASP A 191 -16.39 -14.69 -2.51
N ASP A 192 -15.54 -15.71 -2.58
CA ASP A 192 -14.66 -16.14 -1.49
C ASP A 192 -13.19 -15.74 -1.72
N GLY A 193 -12.96 -14.81 -2.65
CA GLY A 193 -11.66 -14.23 -2.95
C GLY A 193 -11.13 -13.31 -1.84
N LEU A 194 -9.90 -12.86 -2.03
CA LEU A 194 -9.22 -11.93 -1.13
C LEU A 194 -8.80 -10.68 -1.89
N LEU A 195 -9.02 -9.51 -1.30
CA LEU A 195 -8.51 -8.24 -1.80
C LEU A 195 -7.44 -7.72 -0.84
N LEU A 196 -6.24 -7.44 -1.33
CA LEU A 196 -5.14 -6.84 -0.57
C LEU A 196 -5.09 -5.35 -0.89
N ALA A 197 -5.51 -4.53 0.08
CA ALA A 197 -5.60 -3.08 -0.02
C ALA A 197 -4.34 -2.42 0.56
N GLY A 198 -4.09 -1.15 0.21
CA GLY A 198 -3.08 -0.35 0.89
C GLY A 198 -3.68 0.33 2.13
N TYR A 199 -2.81 0.94 2.94
CA TYR A 199 -3.21 1.58 4.20
C TYR A 199 -4.32 2.61 4.02
N ALA A 200 -4.20 3.46 2.99
CA ALA A 200 -5.14 4.53 2.72
C ALA A 200 -6.39 4.04 1.95
N GLU A 201 -6.31 2.92 1.24
CA GLU A 201 -7.41 2.35 0.47
C GLU A 201 -8.42 1.59 1.33
N ALA A 202 -7.95 0.91 2.38
CA ALA A 202 -8.78 0.02 3.18
C ALA A 202 -10.04 0.69 3.77
N PRO A 203 -9.98 1.93 4.34
CA PRO A 203 -11.18 2.60 4.82
C PRO A 203 -12.23 2.85 3.73
N ALA A 204 -11.80 3.22 2.52
CA ALA A 204 -12.70 3.48 1.40
C ALA A 204 -13.40 2.19 0.95
N LEU A 205 -12.66 1.09 0.84
CA LEU A 205 -13.19 -0.22 0.46
C LEU A 205 -14.15 -0.78 1.53
N CYS A 206 -13.82 -0.63 2.81
CA CYS A 206 -14.70 -1.05 3.90
C CYS A 206 -16.04 -0.30 3.90
N ARG A 207 -16.04 1.01 3.61
CA ARG A 207 -17.29 1.78 3.43
C ARG A 207 -18.10 1.33 2.21
N ALA A 208 -17.46 0.68 1.24
CA ALA A 208 -18.04 0.29 -0.03
C ALA A 208 -18.33 -1.22 -0.15
N GLY A 209 -18.57 -1.89 0.99
CA GLY A 209 -19.05 -3.28 0.99
C GLY A 209 -17.94 -4.33 1.03
N PHE A 210 -16.75 -3.98 1.53
CA PHE A 210 -15.73 -4.94 1.93
C PHE A 210 -15.62 -5.01 3.47
N ALA A 211 -15.04 -6.10 3.98
CA ALA A 211 -14.76 -6.30 5.39
C ALA A 211 -13.36 -6.91 5.56
N PRO A 212 -12.62 -6.59 6.63
CA PRO A 212 -11.39 -7.28 6.97
C PRO A 212 -11.62 -8.79 7.11
N ARG A 213 -10.68 -9.59 6.59
CA ARG A 213 -10.71 -11.06 6.65
C ARG A 213 -10.69 -11.56 8.09
N THR A 214 -9.89 -10.91 8.92
CA THR A 214 -9.85 -11.08 10.37
C THR A 214 -9.70 -9.70 11.02
N PRO A 215 -10.04 -9.53 12.30
CA PRO A 215 -9.82 -8.28 13.02
C PRO A 215 -8.37 -7.79 13.04
N HIS A 216 -7.40 -8.65 12.70
CA HIS A 216 -5.98 -8.35 12.69
C HIS A 216 -5.39 -8.19 11.27
N ASP A 217 -6.16 -8.49 10.22
CA ASP A 217 -5.76 -8.38 8.82
C ASP A 217 -6.43 -7.17 8.16
N THR A 218 -6.18 -5.96 8.68
CA THR A 218 -6.87 -4.72 8.26
C THR A 218 -6.78 -4.44 6.76
N PHE A 219 -5.75 -4.96 6.10
CA PHE A 219 -5.49 -4.75 4.67
C PHE A 219 -5.88 -5.94 3.79
N ALA A 220 -6.31 -7.06 4.37
CA ALA A 220 -6.78 -8.22 3.62
C ALA A 220 -8.31 -8.29 3.74
N LEU A 221 -9.01 -7.92 2.69
CA LEU A 221 -10.44 -7.67 2.67
C LEU A 221 -11.21 -8.76 1.90
N ARG A 222 -12.47 -8.97 2.28
CA ARG A 222 -13.44 -9.86 1.61
C ARG A 222 -14.73 -9.09 1.33
N LYS A 223 -15.55 -9.56 0.39
CA LYS A 223 -16.87 -8.97 0.15
C LYS A 223 -17.75 -9.07 1.40
N HIS A 224 -18.35 -7.96 1.81
CA HIS A 224 -19.30 -7.90 2.92
C HIS A 224 -20.66 -8.39 2.42
N GLY A 225 -21.20 -9.48 2.98
CA GLY A 225 -22.61 -9.86 2.73
C GLY A 225 -22.93 -11.21 2.08
N ARG A 226 -22.06 -12.23 2.16
CA ARG A 226 -22.51 -13.64 2.21
C ARG A 226 -21.67 -14.38 3.23
N ARG A 227 -22.33 -15.08 4.16
CA ARG A 227 -21.70 -15.88 5.23
C ARG A 227 -20.53 -16.69 4.65
N ALA A 228 -19.31 -16.39 5.07
CA ALA A 228 -18.19 -17.31 4.96
C ALA A 228 -18.42 -18.45 5.96
N ALA A 229 -19.31 -19.38 5.62
CA ALA A 229 -19.51 -20.60 6.40
C ALA A 229 -18.33 -21.58 6.25
N ASP A 230 -17.42 -21.37 5.30
CA ASP A 230 -16.24 -22.21 5.10
C ASP A 230 -14.96 -21.37 5.22
N VAL A 231 -14.69 -20.85 6.42
CA VAL A 231 -13.36 -20.30 6.73
C VAL A 231 -12.45 -21.48 7.04
N TRP A 232 -11.56 -21.77 6.09
CA TRP A 232 -10.31 -22.51 6.24
C TRP A 232 -9.76 -22.40 7.67
N ARG A 233 -9.84 -23.50 8.43
CA ARG A 233 -9.04 -23.71 9.63
C ARG A 233 -7.70 -24.27 9.15
N ALA A 234 -6.60 -23.60 9.49
CA ALA A 234 -5.27 -24.15 9.27
C ALA A 234 -5.18 -25.55 9.92
N PRO A 235 -4.59 -26.57 9.26
CA PRO A 235 -4.49 -27.89 9.85
C PRO A 235 -3.62 -27.87 11.12
N PRO A 236 -4.00 -28.60 12.18
CA PRO A 236 -3.17 -28.71 13.38
C PRO A 236 -1.89 -29.50 13.06
N ARG A 237 -0.74 -28.98 13.50
CA ARG A 237 0.55 -29.68 13.45
C ARG A 237 0.47 -30.99 14.27
N PRO A 238 1.04 -32.12 13.79
CA PRO A 238 1.10 -33.34 14.59
C PRO A 238 2.05 -33.16 15.78
N ALA A 239 1.65 -33.70 16.93
CA ALA A 239 2.37 -33.60 18.19
C ALA A 239 3.67 -34.44 18.15
N GLY A 240 4.82 -33.76 18.17
CA GLY A 240 6.13 -34.36 18.45
C GLY A 240 6.42 -34.36 19.96
N ARG A 241 7.11 -35.40 20.44
CA ARG A 241 7.55 -35.65 21.84
C ARG A 241 8.19 -34.43 22.52
N PRO A 242 8.12 -34.33 23.87
CA PRO A 242 8.65 -33.18 24.59
C PRO A 242 10.18 -33.19 24.63
N ALA A 243 10.79 -32.04 24.29
CA ALA A 243 12.20 -31.73 24.49
C ALA A 243 12.40 -30.97 25.82
N PRO A 244 13.61 -30.98 26.42
CA PRO A 244 13.84 -30.52 27.79
C PRO A 244 13.81 -28.99 27.91
N ARG A 245 13.51 -28.50 29.12
CA ARG A 245 13.31 -27.07 29.45
C ARG A 245 14.53 -26.21 29.09
N PRO A 246 14.35 -25.06 28.41
CA PRO A 246 15.43 -24.11 28.18
C PRO A 246 15.73 -23.25 29.42
N SER A 247 17.01 -22.90 29.56
CA SER A 247 17.55 -21.90 30.50
C SER A 247 17.03 -20.50 30.20
N ALA A 248 17.05 -19.63 31.22
CA ALA A 248 16.51 -18.27 31.19
C ALA A 248 16.93 -17.45 29.96
N PRO A 249 16.02 -16.65 29.37
CA PRO A 249 16.32 -15.82 28.21
C PRO A 249 17.21 -14.63 28.60
N PRO A 250 18.05 -14.14 27.66
CA PRO A 250 18.80 -12.89 27.85
C PRO A 250 17.85 -11.69 27.96
N PRO A 251 18.29 -10.56 28.55
CA PRO A 251 17.45 -9.38 28.70
C PRO A 251 16.97 -8.85 27.33
N PRO A 252 15.74 -8.31 27.25
CA PRO A 252 15.18 -7.84 25.99
C PRO A 252 16.01 -6.68 25.41
N PRO A 253 16.05 -6.53 24.08
CA PRO A 253 16.68 -5.37 23.45
C PRO A 253 16.00 -4.07 23.93
N PRO A 254 16.70 -2.93 23.88
CA PRO A 254 16.14 -1.64 24.28
C PRO A 254 14.85 -1.38 23.49
N ARG A 255 13.76 -1.12 24.21
CA ARG A 255 12.45 -0.83 23.62
C ARG A 255 12.50 0.51 22.90
N ASP A 256 12.39 0.48 21.58
CA ASP A 256 12.13 1.68 20.79
C ASP A 256 10.65 2.02 20.91
N LEU A 257 10.32 2.80 21.96
CA LEU A 257 8.95 3.19 22.27
C LEU A 257 8.31 4.01 21.13
N LEU A 258 9.11 4.70 20.30
CA LEU A 258 8.60 5.42 19.14
C LEU A 258 8.20 4.46 18.04
N ALA A 259 9.04 3.47 17.74
CA ALA A 259 8.71 2.40 16.79
C ALA A 259 7.51 1.57 17.28
N GLU A 260 7.42 1.29 18.58
CA GLU A 260 6.25 0.63 19.18
C GLU A 260 4.99 1.49 19.03
N ALA A 261 5.05 2.78 19.37
CA ALA A 261 3.93 3.70 19.22
C ALA A 261 3.44 3.78 17.76
N LYS A 262 4.37 3.87 16.80
CA LYS A 262 4.08 3.82 15.36
C LYS A 262 3.42 2.49 14.98
N ALA A 263 4.04 1.36 15.34
CA ALA A 263 3.48 0.05 15.02
C ALA A 263 2.09 -0.20 15.65
N HIS A 264 1.81 0.37 16.82
CA HIS A 264 0.49 0.33 17.44
C HIS A 264 -0.51 1.26 16.76
N ALA A 265 -0.09 2.46 16.37
CA ALA A 265 -0.92 3.42 15.62
C ALA A 265 -1.27 2.86 14.23
N ASP A 266 -0.28 2.33 13.51
CA ASP A 266 -0.41 1.70 12.20
C ASP A 266 -1.33 0.47 12.26
N ALA A 267 -1.29 -0.26 13.37
CA ALA A 267 -2.17 -1.40 13.62
C ALA A 267 -3.55 -1.02 14.20
N GLY A 268 -3.87 0.27 14.31
CA GLY A 268 -5.15 0.77 14.84
C GLY A 268 -5.39 0.44 16.31
N ARG A 269 -4.37 -0.01 17.05
CA ARG A 269 -4.43 -0.28 18.48
C ARG A 269 -4.29 1.04 19.24
N LEU A 270 -5.26 1.94 19.06
CA LEU A 270 -5.18 3.34 19.50
C LEU A 270 -4.87 3.48 20.99
N ALA A 271 -5.45 2.63 21.84
CA ALA A 271 -5.15 2.61 23.28
C ALA A 271 -3.67 2.27 23.56
N HIS A 272 -3.13 1.27 22.87
CA HIS A 272 -1.73 0.86 23.05
C HIS A 272 -0.76 1.87 22.41
N ALA A 273 -1.17 2.52 21.31
CA ALA A 273 -0.41 3.60 20.69
C ALA A 273 -0.35 4.82 21.61
N GLU A 274 -1.48 5.19 22.20
CA GLU A 274 -1.56 6.25 23.21
C GLU A 274 -0.70 5.92 24.44
N ASP A 275 -0.74 4.68 24.94
CA ASP A 275 0.10 4.23 26.06
C ASP A 275 1.59 4.29 25.72
N ALA A 276 1.99 3.85 24.52
CA ALA A 276 3.37 3.89 24.05
C ALA A 276 3.86 5.34 23.84
N CYS A 277 3.04 6.21 23.24
CA CYS A 277 3.33 7.64 23.12
C CYS A 277 3.50 8.30 24.49
N ARG A 278 2.61 8.02 25.45
CA ARG A 278 2.71 8.57 26.82
C ARG A 278 3.94 8.04 27.56
N ALA A 279 4.26 6.75 27.40
CA ALA A 279 5.47 6.17 27.98
C ALA A 279 6.74 6.80 27.39
N LEU A 280 6.77 7.04 26.07
CA LEU A 280 7.86 7.75 25.41
C LEU A 280 7.97 9.20 25.92
N LEU A 281 6.86 9.93 25.98
CA LEU A 281 6.83 11.33 26.44
C LEU A 281 7.18 11.49 27.92
N ALA A 282 6.97 10.45 28.75
CA ALA A 282 7.43 10.44 30.14
C ALA A 282 8.97 10.36 30.26
N VAL A 283 9.65 9.79 29.25
CA VAL A 283 11.11 9.70 29.19
C VAL A 283 11.71 10.85 28.37
N ARG A 284 11.04 11.25 27.29
CA ARG A 284 11.45 12.29 26.33
C ARG A 284 10.26 13.20 26.02
N ALA A 285 10.07 14.22 26.86
CA ALA A 285 8.93 15.15 26.74
C ALA A 285 8.99 16.05 25.48
N ASP A 286 10.14 16.12 24.83
CA ASP A 286 10.44 16.95 23.65
C ASP A 286 10.38 16.18 22.32
N ASP A 287 9.90 14.94 22.31
CA ASP A 287 9.76 14.14 21.08
C ASP A 287 8.55 14.60 20.24
N ALA A 288 8.82 15.34 19.16
CA ALA A 288 7.79 15.93 18.30
C ALA A 288 6.91 14.88 17.60
N GLU A 289 7.49 13.75 17.21
CA GLU A 289 6.79 12.67 16.52
C GLU A 289 5.84 11.93 17.47
N ALA A 290 6.25 11.73 18.73
CA ALA A 290 5.39 11.17 19.77
C ALA A 290 4.16 12.05 20.05
N TRP A 291 4.34 13.38 20.07
CA TRP A 291 3.23 14.34 20.17
C TRP A 291 2.31 14.29 18.95
N PHE A 292 2.85 14.11 17.75
CA PHE A 292 2.06 13.95 16.53
C PHE A 292 1.17 12.70 16.57
N LEU A 293 1.77 11.55 16.89
CA LEU A 293 1.07 10.26 17.02
C LEU A 293 0.01 10.29 18.12
N LEU A 294 0.30 10.94 19.27
CA LEU A 294 -0.68 11.12 20.33
C LEU A 294 -1.87 11.99 19.84
N GLY A 295 -1.61 13.02 19.04
CA GLY A 295 -2.67 13.82 18.43
C GLY A 295 -3.54 13.03 17.45
N LEU A 296 -2.94 12.18 16.61
CA LEU A 296 -3.66 11.28 15.72
C LEU A 296 -4.55 10.30 16.48
N THR A 297 -4.03 9.66 17.53
CA THR A 297 -4.84 8.73 18.35
C THR A 297 -6.00 9.45 19.04
N ALA A 298 -5.81 10.68 19.50
CA ALA A 298 -6.86 11.51 20.08
C ALA A 298 -7.94 11.86 19.05
N GLU A 299 -7.57 12.22 17.82
CA GLU A 299 -8.52 12.50 16.74
C GLU A 299 -9.34 11.26 16.39
N CYS A 300 -8.69 10.11 16.17
CA CYS A 300 -9.35 8.86 15.84
C CYS A 300 -10.29 8.35 16.95
N THR A 301 -10.07 8.76 18.20
CA THR A 301 -10.94 8.44 19.34
C THR A 301 -12.02 9.50 19.60
N GLY A 302 -12.18 10.48 18.70
CA GLY A 302 -13.22 11.51 18.80
C GLY A 302 -12.91 12.60 19.83
N ARG A 303 -11.63 12.86 20.13
CA ARG A 303 -11.15 13.90 21.07
C ARG A 303 -10.43 15.03 20.29
N PRO A 304 -11.15 15.86 19.52
CA PRO A 304 -10.53 16.85 18.62
C PRO A 304 -9.82 18.00 19.35
N GLN A 305 -10.20 18.34 20.59
CA GLN A 305 -9.45 19.32 21.37
C GLN A 305 -8.08 18.77 21.80
N SER A 306 -8.05 17.54 22.32
CA SER A 306 -6.81 16.87 22.70
C SER A 306 -5.88 16.66 21.49
N ALA A 307 -6.44 16.32 20.32
CA ALA A 307 -5.67 16.23 19.07
C ALA A 307 -4.99 17.55 18.72
N GLN A 308 -5.76 18.65 18.78
CA GLN A 308 -5.24 19.99 18.51
C GLN A 308 -4.12 20.39 19.48
N ASP A 309 -4.28 20.14 20.77
CA ASP A 309 -3.27 20.50 21.77
C ASP A 309 -1.96 19.72 21.55
N CYS A 310 -2.07 18.43 21.23
CA CYS A 310 -0.91 17.58 20.89
C CYS A 310 -0.21 18.07 19.62
N TRP A 311 -0.95 18.40 18.56
CA TRP A 311 -0.35 18.90 17.32
C TRP A 311 0.21 20.31 17.42
N ARG A 312 -0.37 21.19 18.25
CA ARG A 312 0.25 22.48 18.58
C ARG A 312 1.58 22.28 19.30
N ARG A 313 1.66 21.29 20.19
CA ARG A 313 2.90 20.94 20.88
C ARG A 313 3.93 20.34 19.94
N CYS A 314 3.52 19.47 19.03
CA CYS A 314 4.34 18.95 17.93
C CYS A 314 4.92 20.09 17.08
N VAL A 315 4.08 21.00 16.56
CA VAL A 315 4.53 22.13 15.72
C VAL A 315 5.39 23.14 16.49
N TYR A 316 5.24 23.23 17.81
CA TYR A 316 6.14 24.04 18.64
C TYR A 316 7.55 23.45 18.71
N LEU A 317 7.67 22.12 18.75
CA LEU A 317 8.94 21.39 18.83
C LEU A 317 9.59 21.21 17.46
N ASP A 318 8.79 20.94 16.42
CA ASP A 318 9.18 20.90 15.01
C ASP A 318 8.27 21.84 14.19
N PRO A 319 8.68 23.10 13.97
CA PRO A 319 7.92 24.09 13.20
C PRO A 319 7.63 23.70 11.74
N ASP A 320 8.42 22.77 11.19
CA ASP A 320 8.33 22.29 9.81
C ASP A 320 7.72 20.87 9.74
N HIS A 321 7.03 20.42 10.80
CA HIS A 321 6.29 19.15 10.78
C HIS A 321 5.03 19.25 9.91
N TYR A 322 5.14 18.74 8.69
CA TYR A 322 4.13 18.90 7.64
C TYR A 322 2.76 18.33 8.03
N GLU A 323 2.73 17.10 8.53
CA GLU A 323 1.51 16.35 8.85
C GLU A 323 0.72 17.00 9.99
N ALA A 324 1.42 17.48 11.03
CA ALA A 324 0.80 18.21 12.13
C ALA A 324 0.22 19.57 11.69
N LEU A 325 0.87 20.28 10.75
CA LEU A 325 0.34 21.50 10.16
C LEU A 325 -0.93 21.24 9.34
N CYS A 326 -0.96 20.15 8.57
CA CYS A 326 -2.15 19.73 7.83
C CYS A 326 -3.30 19.35 8.78
N GLY A 327 -3.03 18.59 9.84
CA GLY A 327 -4.03 18.22 10.84
C GLY A 327 -4.63 19.43 11.55
N LEU A 328 -3.80 20.41 11.95
CA LEU A 328 -4.27 21.66 12.55
C LEU A 328 -5.11 22.50 11.58
N ALA A 329 -4.73 22.55 10.30
CA ALA A 329 -5.50 23.27 9.30
C ALA A 329 -6.90 22.66 9.11
N LEU A 330 -6.99 21.34 9.04
CA LEU A 330 -8.25 20.61 8.93
C LEU A 330 -9.15 20.87 10.15
N LEU A 331 -8.60 20.81 11.37
CA LEU A 331 -9.35 21.10 12.59
C LEU A 331 -9.83 22.56 12.67
N ALA A 332 -9.06 23.52 12.16
CA ALA A 332 -9.46 24.93 12.11
C ALA A 332 -10.66 25.13 11.16
N GLU A 333 -10.62 24.50 9.98
CA GLU A 333 -11.69 24.56 8.97
C GLU A 333 -12.99 23.90 9.44
N GLN A 334 -12.89 22.75 10.11
CA GLN A 334 -14.06 22.09 10.71
C GLN A 334 -14.77 22.95 11.75
N ARG A 335 -14.06 23.90 12.37
CA ARG A 335 -14.63 24.86 13.34
C ARG A 335 -15.09 26.18 12.69
N GLY A 336 -14.92 26.31 11.38
CA GLY A 336 -15.26 27.51 10.62
C GLY A 336 -14.20 28.61 10.65
N ASP A 337 -13.01 28.38 11.21
CA ASP A 337 -11.90 29.33 11.18
C ASP A 337 -11.08 29.17 9.88
N VAL A 338 -11.68 29.64 8.78
CA VAL A 338 -11.12 29.54 7.43
C VAL A 338 -9.79 30.31 7.32
N ALA A 339 -9.64 31.43 8.03
CA ALA A 339 -8.43 32.25 7.99
C ALA A 339 -7.24 31.53 8.63
N GLN A 340 -7.44 30.92 9.81
CA GLN A 340 -6.41 30.11 10.46
C GLN A 340 -6.05 28.87 9.64
N GLY A 341 -7.06 28.17 9.09
CA GLY A 341 -6.86 26.99 8.24
C GLY A 341 -6.02 27.30 6.98
N ALA A 342 -6.33 28.40 6.29
CA ALA A 342 -5.57 28.85 5.12
C ALA A 342 -4.10 29.18 5.48
N SER A 343 -3.87 29.92 6.57
CA SER A 343 -2.53 30.26 7.03
C SER A 343 -1.67 29.02 7.33
N LEU A 344 -2.26 28.00 7.95
CA LEU A 344 -1.58 26.73 8.26
C LEU A 344 -1.29 25.91 6.99
N ARG A 345 -2.22 25.87 6.03
CA ARG A 345 -1.99 25.21 4.72
C ARG A 345 -0.86 25.87 3.93
N GLU A 346 -0.81 27.20 3.90
CA GLU A 346 0.29 27.90 3.24
C GLU A 346 1.64 27.60 3.89
N ARG A 347 1.68 27.48 5.21
CA ARG A 347 2.89 27.05 5.93
C ARG A 347 3.28 25.62 5.54
N ALA A 348 2.34 24.68 5.54
CA ALA A 348 2.60 23.30 5.13
C ALA A 348 3.10 23.20 3.67
N ALA A 349 2.52 23.99 2.76
CA ALA A 349 2.95 24.07 1.37
C ALA A 349 4.39 24.58 1.22
N ARG A 350 4.78 25.60 2.01
CA ARG A 350 6.17 26.10 2.04
C ARG A 350 7.16 25.04 2.53
N VAL A 351 6.79 24.27 3.57
CA VAL A 351 7.59 23.16 4.08
C VAL A 351 7.78 22.09 3.00
N HIS A 352 6.70 21.67 2.36
CA HIS A 352 6.72 20.67 1.29
C HIS A 352 7.62 21.12 0.12
N ALA A 353 7.49 22.37 -0.31
CA ALA A 353 8.31 22.96 -1.37
C ALA A 353 9.80 23.12 -1.01
N ARG A 354 10.17 23.16 0.27
CA ARG A 354 11.58 23.15 0.71
C ARG A 354 12.14 21.73 0.75
N ARG A 355 11.38 20.77 1.28
CA ARG A 355 11.79 19.35 1.29
C ARG A 355 12.01 18.82 -0.13
N GLY A 356 11.14 19.17 -1.07
CA GLY A 356 11.30 18.80 -2.49
C GLY A 356 12.52 19.41 -3.19
N ARG A 357 13.05 20.54 -2.71
CA ARG A 357 14.27 21.17 -3.23
C ARG A 357 15.57 20.67 -2.60
N GLN A 358 15.49 19.95 -1.48
CA GLN A 358 16.65 19.32 -0.84
C GLN A 358 16.93 17.91 -1.37
N HIS A 359 15.99 17.33 -2.14
CA HIS A 359 16.06 16.00 -2.74
C HIS A 359 16.19 16.04 -4.28
N ALA A 360 16.37 17.24 -4.84
CA ALA A 360 16.70 17.51 -6.23
C ALA A 360 18.13 18.05 -6.29
#